data_AF-A0A2D5FE72-F1
#
_entry.id   AF-A0A2D5FE72-F1
#
_cell.length_a   1.000
_cell.length_b   1.000
_cell.length_c   1.000
_cell.angle_alpha   90.00
_cell.angle_beta   90.00
_cell.angle_gamma   90.00
#
_symmetry.space_group_name_H-M   'P 1'
#
loop_
_entity.id
_entity.type
_entity.pdbx_description
1 polymer ?
#
loop_
_entity_poly.entity_id
_entity_poly.type
_entity_poly.pdbx_seq_one_letter_code
_entity_poly.pdbx_strand_id
1 'polypeptide(L)'
;MTDIKECEYSQQVKVIKRKRKSYRPKRSRLYKYKADIIHLRNAGASYEDISLWLRKNKRIKITSRNINYFYNNHCVNKNEKP
;
A
#
# COMPACT_ATOMS: atom_id res chain seq x y z
N MET A 1 21.65 -40.12 8.87
CA MET A 1 22.36 -38.84 9.13
C MET A 1 21.82 -37.68 8.25
N THR A 2 20.58 -37.81 7.76
CA THR A 2 19.88 -36.86 6.86
C THR A 2 18.75 -36.09 7.58
N ASP A 3 18.14 -36.69 8.61
CA ASP A 3 16.98 -36.12 9.32
C ASP A 3 17.25 -34.83 10.11
N ILE A 4 18.46 -34.67 10.66
CA ILE A 4 18.80 -33.49 11.46
C ILE A 4 18.87 -32.25 10.57
N LYS A 5 19.46 -32.38 9.37
CA LYS A 5 19.58 -31.27 8.41
C LYS A 5 18.22 -30.89 7.84
N GLU A 6 17.37 -31.86 7.51
CA GLU A 6 16.01 -31.58 7.02
C GLU A 6 15.15 -30.85 8.05
N CYS A 7 15.27 -31.22 9.33
CA CYS A 7 14.58 -30.53 10.41
C CYS A 7 15.07 -29.08 10.57
N GLU A 8 16.38 -28.85 10.51
CA GLU A 8 16.98 -27.52 10.60
C GLU A 8 16.50 -26.60 9.45
N TYR A 9 16.55 -27.09 8.20
CA TYR A 9 16.08 -26.33 7.05
C TYR A 9 14.57 -26.01 7.14
N SER A 10 13.77 -26.95 7.65
CA SER A 10 12.34 -26.72 7.89
C SER A 10 12.09 -25.59 8.90
N GLN A 11 12.88 -25.52 9.98
CA GLN A 11 12.81 -24.42 10.95
C GLN A 11 13.23 -23.08 10.36
N GLN A 12 14.31 -23.06 9.58
CA GLN A 12 14.77 -21.85 8.89
C GLN A 12 13.69 -21.31 7.92
N VAL A 13 13.03 -22.18 7.15
CA VAL A 13 11.93 -21.79 6.26
C VAL A 13 10.73 -21.23 7.05
N LYS A 14 10.39 -21.80 8.20
CA LYS A 14 9.31 -21.27 9.07
C LYS A 14 9.63 -19.86 9.56
N VAL A 15 10.88 -19.58 9.96
CA VAL A 15 11.33 -18.26 10.38
C VAL A 15 11.25 -17.25 9.23
N ILE A 16 11.70 -17.62 8.02
CA ILE A 16 11.61 -16.77 6.83
C ILE A 16 10.14 -16.45 6.49
N LYS A 17 9.25 -17.44 6.52
CA LYS A 17 7.82 -17.25 6.28
C LYS A 17 7.18 -16.32 7.32
N ARG A 18 7.55 -16.44 8.61
CA ARG A 18 7.09 -15.52 9.67
C ARG A 18 7.58 -14.09 9.44
N LYS A 19 8.86 -13.90 9.11
CA LYS A 19 9.42 -12.59 8.75
C LYS A 19 8.68 -11.98 7.55
N ARG A 20 8.43 -12.75 6.48
CA ARG A 20 7.64 -12.27 5.32
C ARG A 20 6.20 -11.87 5.68
N LYS A 21 5.54 -12.58 6.60
CA LYS A 21 4.19 -12.23 7.07
C LYS A 21 4.18 -10.98 7.95
N SER A 22 5.15 -10.87 8.86
CA SER A 22 5.30 -9.73 9.79
C SER A 22 5.74 -8.47 9.05
N TYR A 23 6.61 -8.61 8.05
CA TYR A 23 7.08 -7.53 7.18
C TYR A 23 6.07 -7.14 6.09
N ARG A 24 4.80 -7.60 6.16
CA ARG A 24 3.77 -6.96 5.32
C ARG A 24 3.55 -5.56 5.89
N PRO A 25 4.04 -4.49 5.23
CA PRO A 25 3.76 -3.15 5.71
C PRO A 25 2.26 -3.01 5.86
N LYS A 26 1.80 -2.50 7.00
CA LYS A 26 0.37 -2.18 7.20
C LYS A 26 -0.07 -1.40 5.95
N ARG A 27 -0.95 -2.01 5.14
CA ARG A 27 -1.46 -1.36 3.93
C ARG A 27 -2.04 -0.02 4.35
N SER A 28 -1.62 1.06 3.70
CA SER A 28 -2.16 2.40 3.96
C SER A 28 -3.69 2.34 3.98
N ARG A 29 -4.33 3.08 4.88
CA ARG A 29 -5.81 3.19 4.93
C ARG A 29 -6.40 3.69 3.61
N LEU A 30 -5.58 4.34 2.77
CA LEU A 30 -5.93 4.79 1.43
C LEU A 30 -6.09 3.65 0.42
N TYR A 31 -5.52 2.46 0.66
CA TYR A 31 -5.69 1.31 -0.24
C TYR A 31 -7.14 0.93 -0.45
N LYS A 32 -7.99 1.12 0.58
CA LYS A 32 -9.43 0.86 0.49
C LYS A 32 -10.14 1.77 -0.53
N TYR A 33 -9.57 2.94 -0.81
CA TYR A 33 -10.14 3.98 -1.67
C TYR A 33 -9.26 4.24 -2.89
N LYS A 34 -8.41 3.28 -3.27
CA LYS A 34 -7.47 3.45 -4.39
C LYS A 34 -8.19 3.82 -5.69
N ALA A 35 -9.25 3.09 -6.03
CA ALA A 35 -10.04 3.33 -7.24
C ALA A 35 -10.66 4.74 -7.23
N ASP A 36 -11.31 5.12 -6.12
CA ASP A 36 -11.89 6.45 -5.95
C ASP A 36 -10.84 7.56 -6.15
N ILE A 37 -9.66 7.41 -5.55
CA ILE A 37 -8.55 8.39 -5.67
C ILE A 37 -8.08 8.51 -7.12
N ILE A 38 -7.96 7.39 -7.84
CA ILE A 38 -7.59 7.39 -9.27
C ILE A 38 -8.66 8.10 -10.10
N HIS A 39 -9.94 7.79 -9.90
CA HIS A 39 -11.03 8.43 -10.62
C HIS A 39 -11.06 9.94 -10.37
N LEU A 40 -10.89 10.38 -9.12
CA LEU A 40 -10.83 11.80 -8.77
C LEU A 40 -9.63 12.50 -9.44
N ARG A 41 -8.45 11.88 -9.45
CA ARG A 41 -7.28 12.44 -10.16
C ARG A 41 -7.49 12.53 -11.66
N ASN A 42 -8.09 11.50 -12.27
CA ASN A 42 -8.40 11.49 -13.70
C ASN A 42 -9.48 12.54 -14.06
N ALA A 43 -10.36 12.88 -13.11
CA ALA A 43 -11.33 13.97 -13.25
C ALA A 43 -10.72 15.37 -13.00
N GLY A 44 -9.40 15.48 -12.78
CA GLY A 44 -8.70 16.74 -12.58
C GLY A 44 -8.67 17.28 -11.15
N ALA A 45 -9.17 16.52 -10.16
CA ALA A 45 -9.16 16.96 -8.76
C ALA A 45 -7.73 17.10 -8.21
N SER A 46 -7.46 18.16 -7.44
CA SER A 46 -6.18 18.33 -6.72
C SER A 46 -6.05 17.33 -5.56
N TYR A 47 -4.84 17.21 -4.99
CA TYR A 47 -4.65 16.35 -3.81
C TYR A 47 -5.36 16.91 -2.56
N GLU A 48 -5.51 18.23 -2.50
CA GLU A 48 -6.31 18.96 -1.52
C GLU A 48 -7.79 18.61 -1.66
N ASP A 49 -8.32 18.60 -2.88
CA ASP A 49 -9.72 18.22 -3.15
C ASP A 49 -9.98 16.78 -2.73
N ILE A 50 -9.05 15.87 -3.02
CA ILE A 50 -9.14 14.47 -2.61
C ILE A 50 -9.10 14.34 -1.09
N SER A 51 -8.29 15.14 -0.40
CA SER A 51 -8.27 15.20 1.07
C SER A 51 -9.63 15.61 1.63
N LEU A 52 -10.21 16.68 1.08
CA LEU A 52 -11.52 17.19 1.48
C LEU A 52 -12.63 16.16 1.18
N TRP A 53 -12.57 15.51 0.01
CA TRP A 53 -13.52 14.47 -0.37
C TRP A 53 -13.44 13.26 0.54
N LEU A 54 -12.24 12.78 0.88
CA LEU A 54 -12.03 11.67 1.81
C LEU A 54 -12.52 12.01 3.22
N ARG A 55 -12.34 13.26 3.66
CA ARG A 55 -12.83 13.74 4.94
C ARG A 55 -14.37 13.80 4.97
N LYS A 56 -14.99 14.35 3.92
CA LYS A 56 -16.45 14.52 3.82
C LYS A 56 -17.18 13.20 3.63
N ASN A 57 -16.74 12.36 2.70
CA ASN A 57 -17.48 11.17 2.27
C ASN A 57 -17.06 9.90 3.02
N LYS A 58 -15.79 9.78 3.38
CA LYS A 58 -15.22 8.55 3.97
C LYS A 58 -14.76 8.73 5.42
N ARG A 59 -14.92 9.94 5.99
CA ARG A 59 -14.50 10.31 7.36
C ARG A 59 -13.01 10.07 7.63
N ILE A 60 -12.18 10.24 6.61
CA ILE A 60 -10.72 10.06 6.71
C ILE A 60 -10.03 11.41 6.67
N LYS A 61 -9.35 11.76 7.77
CA LYS A 61 -8.49 12.94 7.83
C LYS A 61 -7.08 12.53 7.40
N ILE A 62 -6.63 13.04 6.26
CA ILE A 62 -5.28 12.80 5.73
C ILE A 62 -4.79 14.05 5.00
N THR A 63 -3.49 14.33 5.07
CA THR A 63 -2.90 15.48 4.38
C THR A 63 -2.78 15.23 2.87
N SER A 64 -2.81 16.30 2.06
CA SER A 64 -2.59 16.22 0.62
C SER A 64 -1.21 15.62 0.29
N ARG A 65 -0.16 15.93 1.08
CA ARG A 65 1.17 15.30 0.96
C ARG A 65 1.12 13.77 1.07
N ASN A 66 0.36 13.23 2.01
CA ASN A 66 0.22 11.78 2.17
C ASN A 66 -0.55 11.15 1.00
N ILE A 67 -1.55 11.86 0.46
CA ILE A 67 -2.27 11.41 -0.74
C ILE A 67 -1.34 11.42 -1.95
N ASN A 68 -0.56 12.48 -2.15
CA ASN A 68 0.44 12.58 -3.23
C ASN A 68 1.45 11.43 -3.15
N TYR A 69 2.02 11.18 -1.96
CA TYR A 69 2.92 10.05 -1.73
C TYR A 69 2.25 8.71 -2.06
N PHE A 70 1.02 8.50 -1.60
CA PHE A 70 0.28 7.27 -1.90
C PHE A 70 -0.01 7.12 -3.39
N TYR A 71 -0.41 8.21 -4.06
CA TYR A 71 -0.75 8.22 -5.48
C TYR A 71 0.47 7.85 -6.33
N ASN A 72 1.61 8.49 -6.11
CA ASN A 72 2.82 8.25 -6.89
C ASN A 72 3.42 6.86 -6.67
N ASN A 73 3.29 6.29 -5.46
CA ASN A 73 3.86 4.98 -5.15
C ASN A 73 2.94 3.80 -5.46
N HIS A 74 1.62 4.04 -5.54
CA HIS A 74 0.64 2.95 -5.61
C HIS A 74 -0.43 3.10 -6.69
N CYS A 75 -0.61 4.29 -7.26
CA CYS A 75 -1.65 4.58 -8.27
C CYS A 75 -1.07 4.85 -9.65
N VAL A 76 0.11 5.49 -9.75
CA VAL A 76 0.79 5.71 -11.04
C VAL A 76 1.54 4.45 -11.45
N ASN A 77 1.27 3.96 -12.67
CA ASN A 77 2.08 2.93 -13.29
C ASN A 77 3.43 3.55 -13.69
N LYS A 78 4.54 3.03 -13.16
CA LYS A 78 5.88 3.55 -13.46
C LYS A 78 6.31 3.42 -14.93
N ASN A 79 5.49 2.78 -15.76
CA ASN A 79 5.76 2.50 -17.17
C ASN A 79 5.13 3.55 -18.12
N GLU A 80 4.39 4.52 -17.59
CA GLU A 80 3.81 5.62 -18.36
C GLU A 80 4.46 6.92 -17.89
N LYS A 81 5.72 7.10 -18.28
CA LYS A 81 6.35 8.42 -18.26
C LYS A 81 6.68 8.74 -19.73
N PRO A 82 6.17 9.85 -20.30
CA PRO A 82 6.54 10.25 -21.65
C PRO A 82 8.04 10.51 -21.75
#